data_AF-A0A7W7CTY1-F1
#
_entry.id   AF-A0A7W7CTY1-F1
#
_cell.length_a   1.000
_cell.length_b   1.000
_cell.length_c   1.000
_cell.angle_alpha   90.00
_cell.angle_beta   90.00
_cell.angle_gamma   90.00
#
_symmetry.space_group_name_H-M   'P 1'
#
loop_
_entity.id
_entity.type
_entity.pdbx_description
1 polymer ?
#
loop_
_entity_poly.entity_id
_entity_poly.type
_entity_poly.pdbx_seq_one_letter_code
_entity_poly.pdbx_strand_id
1 'polypeptide(L)'
;MTLPATAVASNSPRAFVDAVLISAGLDDLFAEIFSAADVEHPKPAPDLYLTACAALGADPVRAVAFEDSRTGVASARAAGMVVVGVPSRPDADLGTDALFARPTSGPPSTSSKYSTCSAPYPTALI
;
A
#
# COMPACT_ATOMS: atom_id res chain seq x y z
N MET A 1 16.84 -8.26 11.17
CA MET A 1 16.10 -8.10 9.89
C MET A 1 15.33 -6.81 10.05
N THR A 2 15.67 -5.76 9.30
CA THR A 2 14.96 -4.48 9.39
C THR A 2 13.65 -4.62 8.62
N LEU A 3 12.53 -4.25 9.22
CA LEU A 3 11.25 -4.18 8.51
C LEU A 3 11.39 -3.19 7.34
N PRO A 4 10.72 -3.41 6.20
CA PRO A 4 10.72 -2.45 5.11
C PRO A 4 10.17 -1.11 5.59
N ALA A 5 10.68 -0.01 5.03
CA ALA A 5 10.18 1.31 5.37
C ALA A 5 8.74 1.46 4.85
N THR A 6 7.89 2.10 5.66
CA THR A 6 6.44 2.18 5.45
C THR A 6 6.00 3.62 5.32
N ALA A 7 5.12 3.91 4.37
CA ALA A 7 4.47 5.22 4.25
C ALA A 7 2.97 5.07 4.03
N VAL A 8 2.22 6.16 4.23
CA VAL A 8 0.83 6.29 3.81
C VAL A 8 0.75 7.28 2.65
N ALA A 9 0.08 6.88 1.57
CA ALA A 9 -0.29 7.78 0.48
C ALA A 9 -1.82 7.84 0.39
N SER A 10 -2.45 8.99 0.65
CA SER A 10 -3.92 9.11 0.67
C SER A 10 -4.42 10.37 -0.04
N ASN A 11 -5.60 10.28 -0.69
CA ASN A 11 -6.31 11.48 -1.18
C ASN A 11 -7.09 12.20 -0.07
N SER A 12 -7.22 11.58 1.11
CA SER A 12 -7.93 12.20 2.22
C SER A 12 -7.12 13.35 2.84
N PRO A 13 -7.77 14.34 3.47
CA PRO A 13 -7.08 15.38 4.23
C PRO A 13 -6.20 14.78 5.32
N ARG A 14 -5.03 15.37 5.56
CA ARG A 14 -4.05 14.89 6.55
C ARG A 14 -4.67 14.65 7.93
N ALA A 15 -5.46 15.59 8.44
CA ALA A 15 -6.13 15.47 9.73
C ALA A 15 -7.06 14.25 9.84
N PHE A 16 -7.68 13.82 8.73
CA PHE A 16 -8.51 12.62 8.71
C PHE A 16 -7.66 11.36 8.75
N VAL A 17 -6.57 11.32 7.99
CA VAL A 17 -5.61 10.19 7.99
C VAL A 17 -5.04 9.99 9.39
N ASP A 18 -4.53 11.06 10.00
CA ASP A 18 -3.94 11.01 11.34
C ASP A 18 -4.96 10.50 12.38
N ALA A 19 -6.20 11.02 12.35
CA ALA A 19 -7.25 10.59 13.26
C ALA A 19 -7.59 9.09 13.11
N VAL A 20 -7.66 8.58 11.87
CA VAL A 20 -7.92 7.15 11.62
C VAL A 20 -6.77 6.28 12.13
N LEU A 21 -5.52 6.67 11.84
CA LEU A 21 -4.33 5.93 12.30
C LEU A 21 -4.26 5.87 13.83
N ILE A 22 -4.47 6.99 14.52
CA ILE A 22 -4.52 7.06 15.99
C ILE A 22 -5.65 6.16 16.52
N SER A 23 -6.85 6.25 15.94
CA SER A 23 -8.00 5.45 16.38
C SER A 23 -7.77 3.93 16.23
N ALA A 24 -6.93 3.54 15.27
CA ALA A 24 -6.55 2.16 15.02
C ALA A 24 -5.29 1.72 15.79
N GLY A 25 -4.59 2.63 16.47
CA GLY A 25 -3.31 2.37 17.14
C GLY A 25 -2.16 2.07 16.17
N LEU A 26 -2.16 2.70 14.99
CA LEU A 26 -1.19 2.49 13.91
C LEU A 26 -0.35 3.74 13.60
N ASP A 27 -0.50 4.81 14.37
CA ASP A 27 0.17 6.10 14.16
C ASP A 27 1.69 6.03 14.27
N ASP A 28 2.24 5.06 15.00
CA ASP A 28 3.69 4.82 15.13
C ASP A 28 4.27 3.85 14.08
N LEU A 29 3.46 3.31 13.17
CA LEU A 29 3.91 2.28 12.21
C LEU A 29 4.47 2.84 10.90
N PHE A 30 4.20 4.09 10.57
CA PHE A 30 4.55 4.69 9.28
C PHE A 30 5.64 5.72 9.45
N ALA A 31 6.72 5.59 8.68
CA ALA A 31 7.81 6.56 8.67
C ALA A 31 7.35 7.89 8.07
N GLU A 32 6.47 7.85 7.07
CA GLU A 32 6.00 9.02 6.35
C GLU A 32 4.50 8.95 6.04
N ILE A 33 3.82 10.09 6.01
CA ILE A 33 2.38 10.19 5.70
C ILE A 33 2.18 11.35 4.73
N PHE A 34 1.59 11.05 3.57
CA PHE A 34 1.27 12.00 2.51
C PHE A 34 -0.24 12.02 2.22
N SER A 35 -0.76 13.23 2.06
CA SER A 35 -2.14 13.57 1.73
C SER A 35 -2.22 14.26 0.36
N ALA A 36 -3.42 14.39 -0.21
CA ALA A 36 -3.62 15.09 -1.49
C ALA A 36 -3.07 16.53 -1.51
N ALA A 37 -2.92 17.18 -0.35
CA ALA A 37 -2.39 18.53 -0.25
C ALA A 37 -0.86 18.60 -0.37
N ASP A 38 -0.17 17.45 -0.26
CA ASP A 38 1.29 17.37 -0.29
C ASP A 38 1.85 17.20 -1.71
N VAL A 39 0.98 17.12 -2.73
CA VAL A 39 1.36 16.93 -4.13
C VAL A 39 0.58 17.85 -5.06
N GLU A 40 1.12 18.07 -6.25
CA GLU A 40 0.44 18.86 -7.29
C GLU A 40 -0.75 18.10 -7.89
N HIS A 41 -0.57 16.81 -8.20
CA HIS A 41 -1.62 15.97 -8.78
C HIS A 41 -1.93 14.76 -7.89
N PRO A 42 -3.06 14.76 -7.16
CA PRO A 42 -3.45 13.61 -6.34
C PRO A 42 -3.89 12.41 -7.19
N LYS A 43 -4.16 11.26 -6.54
CA LYS A 43 -4.62 10.04 -7.23
C LYS A 43 -5.83 10.38 -8.13
N PRO A 44 -5.86 9.94 -9.40
CA PRO A 44 -5.12 8.83 -9.97
C PRO A 44 -3.74 9.18 -10.57
N ALA A 45 -3.25 10.43 -10.46
CA ALA A 45 -1.88 10.74 -10.85
C ALA A 45 -0.87 10.06 -9.91
N PRO A 46 0.37 9.76 -10.35
CA PRO A 46 1.32 8.96 -9.59
C PRO A 46 2.01 9.71 -8.44
N ASP A 47 1.83 11.04 -8.36
CA ASP A 47 2.66 11.95 -7.56
C ASP A 47 2.74 11.53 -6.08
N LEU A 48 1.63 11.09 -5.47
CA LEU A 48 1.62 10.62 -4.07
C LEU A 48 2.56 9.43 -3.84
N TYR A 49 2.54 8.45 -4.73
CA TYR A 49 3.39 7.26 -4.61
C TYR A 49 4.86 7.56 -4.93
N LEU A 50 5.12 8.42 -5.92
CA LEU A 50 6.47 8.85 -6.25
C LEU A 50 7.10 9.65 -5.11
N THR A 51 6.34 10.57 -4.51
CA THR A 51 6.78 11.34 -3.33
C THR A 51 7.06 10.42 -2.15
N ALA A 52 6.18 9.45 -1.87
CA ALA A 52 6.39 8.49 -0.80
C ALA A 52 7.64 7.61 -1.05
N CYS A 53 7.82 7.09 -2.27
CA CYS A 53 9.02 6.33 -2.62
C CYS A 53 10.30 7.16 -2.45
N ALA A 54 10.29 8.42 -2.91
CA ALA A 54 11.42 9.32 -2.78
C ALA A 54 11.79 9.60 -1.32
N ALA A 55 10.80 9.85 -0.45
CA ALA A 55 11.01 10.07 0.98
C ALA A 55 11.59 8.83 1.69
N LEU A 56 11.14 7.63 1.29
CA LEU A 56 11.66 6.36 1.81
C LEU A 56 12.99 5.92 1.18
N GLY A 57 13.50 6.64 0.17
CA GLY A 57 14.69 6.25 -0.58
C GLY A 57 14.52 4.95 -1.39
N ALA A 58 13.29 4.63 -1.78
CA ALA A 58 12.92 3.42 -2.50
C ALA A 58 12.77 3.67 -4.01
N ASP A 59 13.17 2.68 -4.81
CA ASP A 59 12.80 2.62 -6.22
C ASP A 59 11.33 2.15 -6.32
N PRO A 60 10.42 2.90 -6.99
CA PRO A 60 9.02 2.51 -7.15
C PRO A 60 8.83 1.10 -7.71
N VAL A 61 9.70 0.64 -8.61
CA VAL A 61 9.64 -0.70 -9.21
C VAL A 61 9.95 -1.80 -8.18
N ARG A 62 10.57 -1.43 -7.05
CA ARG A 62 10.92 -2.33 -5.93
C ARG A 62 10.06 -2.10 -4.70
N ALA A 63 9.02 -1.26 -4.80
CA ALA A 63 8.07 -0.99 -3.74
C ALA A 63 6.71 -1.62 -4.04
N VAL A 64 5.94 -1.90 -2.99
CA VAL A 64 4.59 -2.49 -3.09
C VAL A 64 3.56 -1.52 -2.55
N ALA A 65 2.51 -1.27 -3.33
CA ALA A 65 1.38 -0.46 -2.92
C ALA A 65 0.22 -1.32 -2.41
N PHE A 66 -0.42 -0.93 -1.31
CA PHE A 66 -1.66 -1.53 -0.82
C PHE A 66 -2.84 -0.60 -1.07
N GLU A 67 -3.85 -1.07 -1.80
CA GLU A 67 -4.95 -0.23 -2.27
C GLU A 67 -6.33 -0.87 -2.13
N ASP A 68 -7.32 -0.07 -1.74
CA ASP A 68 -8.72 -0.48 -1.64
C ASP A 68 -9.62 0.17 -2.71
N SER A 69 -9.06 1.01 -3.59
CA SER A 69 -9.79 1.80 -4.57
C SER A 69 -9.18 1.75 -5.98
N ARG A 70 -10.00 1.73 -7.03
CA ARG A 70 -9.51 1.77 -8.42
C ARG A 70 -8.67 3.02 -8.73
N THR A 71 -9.04 4.16 -8.17
CA THR A 71 -8.32 5.43 -8.33
C THR A 71 -6.90 5.32 -7.78
N GLY A 72 -6.74 4.69 -6.62
CA GLY A 72 -5.45 4.49 -6.02
C GLY A 72 -4.63 3.40 -6.70
N VAL A 73 -5.26 2.30 -7.14
CA VAL A 73 -4.60 1.29 -8.00
C VAL A 73 -4.04 1.92 -9.27
N ALA A 74 -4.81 2.77 -9.94
CA ALA A 74 -4.35 3.48 -11.15
C ALA A 74 -3.13 4.37 -10.86
N SER A 75 -3.13 5.08 -9.74
CA SER A 75 -2.02 5.92 -9.29
C SER A 75 -0.75 5.12 -9.02
N ALA A 76 -0.85 4.03 -8.25
CA ALA A 76 0.29 3.17 -7.94
C ALA A 76 0.88 2.51 -9.20
N ARG A 77 0.02 2.04 -10.11
CA ARG A 77 0.45 1.50 -11.41
C ARG A 77 1.14 2.56 -12.26
N ALA A 78 0.61 3.78 -12.30
CA ALA A 78 1.23 4.90 -13.01
C ALA A 78 2.61 5.27 -12.44
N ALA A 79 2.84 5.01 -11.14
CA ALA A 79 4.15 5.15 -10.49
C ALA A 79 5.10 3.97 -10.75
N GLY A 80 4.65 2.91 -11.44
CA GLY A 80 5.46 1.73 -11.76
C GLY A 80 5.53 0.68 -10.65
N MET A 81 4.66 0.77 -9.63
CA MET A 81 4.65 -0.12 -8.47
C MET A 81 3.83 -1.39 -8.72
N VAL A 82 4.16 -2.45 -7.98
CA VAL A 82 3.29 -3.63 -7.83
C VAL A 82 2.17 -3.30 -6.86
N VAL A 83 0.93 -3.64 -7.20
CA VAL A 83 -0.25 -3.29 -6.39
C VAL A 83 -0.94 -4.53 -5.82
N VAL A 84 -1.03 -4.56 -4.49
CA VAL A 84 -1.84 -5.52 -3.73
C VAL A 84 -3.18 -4.88 -3.35
N GLY A 85 -4.27 -5.47 -3.80
CA GLY A 85 -5.62 -5.01 -3.48
C GLY A 85 -6.05 -5.46 -2.09
N VAL A 86 -6.55 -4.53 -1.28
CA VAL A 86 -7.16 -4.77 0.03
C VAL A 86 -8.57 -4.19 0.02
N PRO A 87 -9.53 -4.86 -0.63
CA PRO A 87 -10.81 -4.23 -0.94
C PRO A 87 -11.66 -4.04 0.32
N SER A 88 -12.24 -2.85 0.45
CA SER A 88 -13.21 -2.53 1.51
C SER A 88 -14.51 -3.35 1.42
N ARG A 89 -14.76 -4.00 0.26
CA ARG A 89 -15.88 -4.93 0.03
C ARG A 89 -15.41 -6.23 -0.61
N PRO A 90 -15.93 -7.41 -0.22
CA PRO A 90 -15.44 -8.70 -0.74
C PRO A 90 -15.54 -8.88 -2.26
N ASP A 91 -16.49 -8.19 -2.89
CA ASP A 91 -16.85 -8.29 -4.31
C ASP A 91 -16.26 -7.16 -5.18
N ALA A 92 -15.48 -6.25 -4.58
CA ALA A 92 -14.88 -5.17 -5.33
C ALA A 92 -13.75 -5.69 -6.24
N ASP A 93 -13.98 -5.63 -7.55
CA ASP A 93 -12.90 -5.72 -8.52
C ASP A 93 -12.16 -4.37 -8.54
N LEU A 94 -10.86 -4.41 -8.24
CA LEU A 94 -9.98 -3.24 -8.20
C LEU A 94 -8.98 -3.22 -9.38
N GLY A 95 -8.82 -4.33 -10.11
CA GLY A 95 -7.78 -4.45 -11.13
C GLY A 95 -6.34 -4.46 -10.59
N THR A 96 -6.08 -5.15 -9.48
CA THR A 96 -4.75 -5.25 -8.83
C THR A 96 -3.94 -6.46 -9.28
N ASP A 97 -2.64 -6.48 -8.98
CA ASP A 97 -1.74 -7.58 -9.38
C ASP A 97 -1.87 -8.80 -8.44
N ALA A 98 -2.24 -8.55 -7.18
CA ALA A 98 -2.67 -9.57 -6.22
C ALA A 98 -3.84 -9.05 -5.37
N LEU A 99 -4.56 -9.95 -4.70
CA LEU A 99 -5.65 -9.61 -3.79
C LEU A 99 -5.36 -10.18 -2.41
N PHE A 100 -5.50 -9.36 -1.37
CA PHE A 100 -5.47 -9.82 0.01
C PHE A 100 -6.77 -10.57 0.31
N ALA A 101 -6.73 -11.89 0.25
CA ALA A 101 -7.86 -12.73 0.58
C ALA A 101 -7.99 -12.87 2.11
N ARG A 102 -9.14 -12.49 2.67
CA ARG A 102 -9.46 -12.82 4.06
C ARG A 102 -9.52 -14.35 4.16
N PRO A 103 -8.85 -14.99 5.14
CA PRO A 103 -9.02 -16.41 5.37
C PRO A 103 -10.52 -16.69 5.56
N THR A 104 -11.11 -17.53 4.71
CA THR A 104 -12.42 -18.08 4.99
C THR A 104 -12.30 -18.87 6.30
N SER A 105 -13.25 -18.68 7.21
CA SER A 105 -13.21 -19.30 8.54
C SER A 105 -12.99 -20.81 8.45
N GLY A 106 -11.81 -21.25 8.90
CA GLY A 106 -11.35 -22.63 8.99
C GLY A 106 -9.91 -22.63 9.52
N PRO A 107 -9.46 -23.64 10.28
CA PRO A 107 -8.06 -23.70 10.70
C PRO A 107 -7.16 -23.68 9.46
N PRO A 108 -6.00 -23.00 9.49
CA PRO A 108 -5.08 -23.00 8.36
C PRO A 108 -4.76 -24.46 8.02
N SER A 109 -5.06 -24.89 6.80
CA SER A 109 -4.57 -26.19 6.33
C SER A 109 -3.04 -26.11 6.37
N THR A 110 -2.41 -27.02 7.11
CA THR A 110 -0.95 -27.06 7.33
C THR A 110 -0.16 -27.46 6.07
N SER A 111 -0.73 -27.24 4.89
CA SER A 111 -0.13 -27.56 3.60
C SER A 111 -0.02 -26.31 2.71
N SER A 112 0.44 -25.18 3.26
CA SER A 112 0.87 -24.08 2.41
C SER A 112 2.34 -24.29 2.06
N LYS A 113 2.57 -24.70 0.81
CA LYS A 113 3.87 -24.56 0.15
C LYS A 113 4.13 -23.06 -0.03
N TYR A 114 4.57 -22.37 1.02
CA TYR A 114 5.28 -21.10 0.83
C TYR A 114 6.62 -21.46 0.19
N SER A 115 6.61 -21.62 -1.14
CA SER A 115 7.85 -21.65 -1.91
C SER A 115 8.52 -20.31 -1.62
N THR A 116 9.71 -20.35 -1.01
CA THR A 116 10.51 -19.16 -0.79
C THR A 116 10.73 -18.51 -2.15
N CYS A 117 10.02 -17.42 -2.42
CA CYS A 117 10.24 -16.63 -3.62
C CYS A 117 11.63 -16.04 -3.48
N SER A 118 12.57 -16.38 -4.37
CA SER A 118 13.95 -15.86 -4.34
C SER A 118 14.04 -14.41 -4.82
N ALA A 119 12.91 -13.76 -5.07
CA ALA A 119 12.87 -12.34 -5.40
C ALA A 119 13.36 -11.54 -4.18
N PRO A 120 14.20 -10.51 -4.38
CA PRO A 120 14.60 -9.64 -3.28
C PRO A 120 13.33 -9.03 -2.65
N TYR A 121 13.29 -8.99 -1.32
CA TYR A 121 12.19 -8.37 -0.57
C TYR A 121 11.96 -6.93 -1.06
N PRO A 122 10.70 -6.45 -1.04
CA PRO A 122 10.41 -5.07 -1.39
C PRO A 122 11.16 -4.12 -0.48
N THR A 123 11.65 -3.01 -1.04
CA THR A 123 12.42 -2.02 -0.29
C THR A 123 11.53 -1.08 0.52
N ALA A 124 10.26 -0.94 0.13
CA ALA A 124 9.25 -0.16 0.83
C ALA A 124 7.84 -0.75 0.64
N LEU A 125 6.95 -0.43 1.59
CA LEU A 125 5.52 -0.71 1.53
C LEU A 125 4.76 0.63 1.67
N ILE A 126 3.81 0.90 0.78
CA ILE A 126 3.09 2.18 0.70
C ILE A 126 1.59 1.95 0.59
#